data_AF-A0A067Q8R9-F1
#
_entry.id   AF-A0A067Q8R9-F1
#
_cell.length_a   1.000
_cell.length_b   1.000
_cell.length_c   1.000
_cell.angle_alpha   90.00
_cell.angle_beta   90.00
_cell.angle_gamma   90.00
#
_symmetry.space_group_name_H-M   'P 1'
#
loop_
_entity.id
_entity.type
_entity.pdbx_description
1 polymer ?
#
loop_
_entity_poly.entity_id
_entity_poly.type
_entity_poly.pdbx_seq_one_letter_code
_entity_poly.pdbx_strand_id
1 'polypeptide(L)'
;MSASTLHTPPGGLALAGLSPYDPKPSLRYAASVGGQTALIGAFVSTIQNALGSHNRGAMGFLTRTGGTIGVFAAMGFTFAFTEAAVANQRQKDDPINGVAGGCAAGFLAGIRAKSLPVAVASCAVIGGAMGAYDYAGKALVGDRSAAQSKEERRKRFFKQPKSPAAEAEEPSEGEDSE
;
A
#
# COMPACT_ATOMS: atom_id res chain seq x y z
N MET A 1 -24.19 14.88 10.49
CA MET A 1 -24.81 15.73 9.44
C MET A 1 -24.05 17.04 9.42
N SER A 2 -23.11 17.21 8.49
CA SER A 2 -22.63 18.54 8.09
C SER A 2 -22.04 18.41 6.70
N ALA A 3 -22.73 18.99 5.73
CA ALA A 3 -22.33 19.11 4.35
C ALA A 3 -21.32 20.27 4.24
N SER A 4 -20.16 20.01 3.63
CA SER A 4 -19.26 21.09 3.20
C SER A 4 -19.36 21.21 1.69
N THR A 5 -19.90 22.35 1.31
CA THR A 5 -20.20 22.87 -0.02
C THR A 5 -18.96 22.95 -0.91
N LEU A 6 -19.05 22.31 -2.08
CA LEU A 6 -18.17 22.48 -3.23
C LEU A 6 -18.28 23.91 -3.77
N HIS A 7 -17.17 24.63 -3.81
CA HIS A 7 -17.01 25.87 -4.56
C HIS A 7 -16.21 25.56 -5.83
N THR A 8 -16.91 25.53 -6.97
CA THR A 8 -16.35 25.27 -8.30
C THR A 8 -16.25 26.61 -9.07
N PRO A 9 -15.07 27.04 -9.54
CA PRO A 9 -14.98 28.10 -10.55
C PRO A 9 -15.30 27.55 -11.96
N PRO A 10 -16.01 28.31 -12.81
CA PRO A 10 -16.40 27.87 -14.15
C PRO A 10 -15.31 28.18 -15.17
N GLY A 11 -14.95 27.19 -15.99
CA GLY A 11 -14.13 27.39 -17.19
C GLY A 11 -12.67 27.00 -17.02
N GLY A 12 -12.34 25.79 -17.48
CA GLY A 12 -10.95 25.34 -17.55
C GLY A 12 -10.84 23.83 -17.77
N LEU A 13 -11.05 23.40 -19.02
CA LEU A 13 -10.52 22.18 -19.64
C LEU A 13 -10.61 20.89 -18.80
N ALA A 14 -11.68 20.13 -19.06
CA ALA A 14 -11.75 18.71 -18.75
C ALA A 14 -10.67 17.94 -19.54
N LEU A 15 -9.47 17.82 -18.98
CA LEU A 15 -8.48 16.82 -19.34
C LEU A 15 -8.96 15.46 -18.83
N ALA A 16 -9.81 14.81 -19.62
CA ALA A 16 -10.14 13.40 -19.44
C ALA A 16 -8.87 12.55 -19.61
N GLY A 17 -8.31 12.02 -18.52
CA GLY A 17 -7.23 11.01 -18.59
C GLY A 17 -6.24 10.90 -17.44
N LEU A 18 -6.29 11.76 -16.41
CA LEU A 18 -5.45 11.60 -15.21
C LEU A 18 -6.38 11.36 -14.03
N SER A 19 -6.39 10.15 -13.46
CA SER A 19 -7.02 9.93 -12.16
C SER A 19 -6.43 10.96 -11.20
N PRO A 20 -7.22 11.89 -10.62
CA PRO A 20 -6.67 12.93 -9.75
C PRO A 20 -5.93 12.25 -8.60
N TYR A 21 -4.63 12.54 -8.47
CA TYR A 21 -3.89 12.10 -7.30
C TYR A 21 -4.41 12.88 -6.09
N ASP A 22 -5.02 12.17 -5.14
CA ASP A 22 -5.49 12.76 -3.91
C ASP A 22 -4.33 12.83 -2.90
N PRO A 23 -3.88 14.04 -2.49
CA PRO A 23 -2.74 14.18 -1.58
C PRO A 23 -2.98 13.44 -0.27
N LYS A 24 -2.06 12.53 0.07
CA LYS A 24 -2.15 11.77 1.31
C LYS A 24 -1.74 12.64 2.49
N PRO A 25 -2.53 12.68 3.59
CA PRO A 25 -2.13 13.37 4.81
C PRO A 25 -1.01 12.58 5.50
N SER A 26 0.24 12.87 5.12
CA SER A 26 1.44 12.13 5.51
C SER A 26 1.59 11.97 7.02
N LEU A 27 1.33 13.03 7.80
CA LEU A 27 1.46 12.98 9.25
C LEU A 27 0.38 12.11 9.92
N ARG A 28 -0.88 12.24 9.50
CA ARG A 28 -1.99 11.44 10.07
C ARG A 28 -1.85 9.96 9.71
N TYR A 29 -1.46 9.68 8.47
CA TYR A 29 -1.18 8.33 7.99
C TYR A 29 0.02 7.71 8.72
N ALA A 30 1.12 8.45 8.84
CA ALA A 30 2.29 7.97 9.58
C ALA A 30 1.99 7.76 11.07
N ALA A 31 1.20 8.63 11.70
CA ALA A 31 0.80 8.49 13.09
C ALA A 31 -0.11 7.27 13.31
N SER A 32 -1.07 7.01 12.41
CA SER A 32 -1.95 5.85 12.54
C SER A 32 -1.19 4.54 12.34
N VAL A 33 -0.35 4.46 11.31
CA VAL A 33 0.48 3.27 11.05
C VAL A 33 1.51 3.07 12.16
N GLY A 34 2.20 4.14 12.59
CA GLY A 34 3.14 4.10 13.70
C GLY A 34 2.47 3.68 15.02
N GLY A 35 1.22 4.10 15.25
CA GLY A 35 0.42 3.63 16.39
C GLY A 35 0.09 2.13 16.30
N GLN A 36 -0.30 1.64 15.13
CA GLN A 36 -0.57 0.21 14.92
C GLN A 36 0.69 -0.64 15.12
N THR A 37 1.84 -0.19 14.62
CA THR A 37 3.11 -0.91 14.84
C THR A 37 3.59 -0.79 16.28
N ALA A 38 3.29 0.31 16.98
CA ALA A 38 3.55 0.43 18.41
C ALA A 38 2.80 -0.64 19.22
N LEU A 39 1.55 -0.96 18.86
CA LEU A 39 0.78 -2.03 19.51
C LEU A 39 1.43 -3.40 19.30
N ILE A 40 1.87 -3.70 18.07
CA ILE A 40 2.62 -4.92 17.77
C ILE A 40 3.92 -4.95 18.58
N GLY A 41 4.62 -3.82 18.64
CA GLY A 41 5.84 -3.67 19.43
C GLY A 41 5.61 -3.87 20.91
N ALA A 42 4.50 -3.38 21.46
CA ALA A 42 4.10 -3.59 22.85
C ALA A 42 3.87 -5.07 23.14
N PHE A 43 3.16 -5.77 22.25
CA PHE A 43 2.95 -7.21 22.36
C PHE A 43 4.25 -8.01 22.30
N VAL A 44 5.16 -7.67 21.39
CA VAL A 44 6.49 -8.29 21.34
C VAL A 44 7.28 -8.00 22.62
N SER A 45 7.18 -6.78 23.14
CA SER A 45 7.86 -6.35 24.36
C SER A 45 7.34 -7.09 25.59
N THR A 46 6.04 -7.37 25.70
CA THR A 46 5.48 -8.15 26.81
C THR A 46 5.98 -9.59 26.78
N ILE A 47 6.05 -10.22 25.60
CA ILE A 47 6.61 -11.57 25.44
C ILE A 47 8.09 -11.60 25.84
N GLN A 48 8.89 -10.65 25.36
CA GLN A 48 10.31 -10.56 25.70
C GLN A 48 10.54 -10.27 27.19
N ASN A 49 9.66 -9.49 27.81
CA ASN A 49 9.69 -9.23 29.24
C ASN A 49 9.30 -10.48 30.06
N ALA A 50 8.31 -11.25 29.61
CA ALA A 50 7.87 -12.48 30.28
C ALA A 50 8.90 -13.62 30.18
N LEU A 51 9.65 -13.69 29.08
CA LEU A 51 10.67 -14.74 28.85
C LEU A 51 12.09 -14.32 29.30
N GLY A 52 12.28 -13.08 29.76
CA GLY A 52 13.59 -12.56 30.15
C GLY A 52 14.05 -13.07 31.52
N SER A 53 15.31 -13.49 31.64
CA SER A 53 15.92 -14.03 32.88
C SER A 53 16.15 -13.00 34.00
N HIS A 54 15.71 -11.75 33.84
CA HIS A 54 15.90 -10.68 34.83
C HIS A 54 14.63 -9.84 34.95
N ASN A 55 13.75 -10.23 35.88
CA ASN A 55 12.54 -9.50 36.26
C ASN A 55 12.92 -8.20 37.00
N ARG A 56 13.38 -7.18 36.27
CA ARG A 56 13.64 -5.84 36.79
C ARG A 56 12.31 -5.08 36.67
N GLY A 57 11.75 -4.64 37.80
CA GLY A 57 10.37 -4.13 37.92
C GLY A 57 10.00 -2.94 37.02
N ALA A 58 8.86 -2.28 37.32
CA ALA A 58 8.16 -1.33 36.46
C ALA A 58 9.00 -0.22 35.76
N MET A 59 10.16 0.18 36.31
CA MET A 59 11.09 1.13 35.64
C MET A 59 11.81 0.56 34.40
N GLY A 60 11.90 -0.77 34.26
CA GLY A 60 12.37 -1.44 33.05
C GLY A 60 11.40 -1.27 31.88
N PHE A 61 10.09 -1.13 32.18
CA PHE A 61 9.04 -0.94 31.17
C PHE A 61 9.23 0.35 30.38
N LEU A 62 9.58 1.44 31.06
CA LEU A 62 9.70 2.75 30.41
C LEU A 62 11.07 2.94 29.72
N THR A 63 12.15 2.37 30.26
CA THR A 63 13.52 2.60 29.77
C THR A 63 14.02 1.54 28.79
N ARG A 64 13.57 0.27 28.91
CA ARG A 64 14.01 -0.84 28.05
C ARG A 64 12.87 -1.40 27.20
N THR A 65 11.69 -1.63 27.78
CA THR A 65 10.50 -2.16 27.10
C THR A 65 9.85 -1.08 26.20
N GLY A 66 9.97 0.19 26.58
CA GLY A 66 9.65 1.36 25.76
C GLY A 66 10.61 1.56 24.58
N GLY A 67 11.84 1.06 24.69
CA GLY A 67 12.79 1.03 23.56
C GLY A 67 12.29 0.14 22.42
N THR A 68 11.72 -1.03 22.73
CA THR A 68 11.17 -1.93 21.70
C THR A 68 9.91 -1.33 21.09
N ILE A 69 8.98 -0.84 21.91
CA ILE A 69 7.74 -0.17 21.45
C ILE A 69 8.08 1.01 20.55
N GLY A 70 9.00 1.88 21.00
CA GLY A 70 9.45 3.04 20.25
C GLY A 70 10.12 2.68 18.94
N VAL A 71 10.92 1.60 18.88
CA VAL A 71 11.53 1.14 17.62
C VAL A 71 10.47 0.66 16.63
N PHE A 72 9.52 -0.18 17.06
CA PHE A 72 8.44 -0.62 16.18
C PHE A 72 7.54 0.53 15.73
N ALA A 73 7.21 1.46 16.63
CA ALA A 73 6.47 2.67 16.31
C ALA A 73 7.22 3.53 15.28
N ALA A 74 8.51 3.77 15.51
CA ALA A 74 9.35 4.58 14.63
C ALA A 74 9.51 3.91 13.25
N MET A 75 9.70 2.59 13.18
CA MET A 75 9.78 1.87 11.90
C MET A 75 8.48 2.00 11.08
N GLY A 76 7.31 1.81 11.72
CA GLY A 76 6.02 1.98 11.05
C GLY A 76 5.74 3.43 10.64
N PHE A 77 6.08 4.38 11.51
CA PHE A 77 5.97 5.80 11.21
C PHE A 77 6.87 6.19 10.02
N THR A 78 8.14 5.82 10.03
CA THR A 78 9.09 6.12 8.94
C THR A 78 8.64 5.49 7.63
N PHE A 79 8.16 4.24 7.66
CA PHE A 79 7.60 3.59 6.48
C PHE A 79 6.48 4.43 5.85
N ALA A 80 5.44 4.71 6.62
CA ALA A 80 4.24 5.38 6.14
C ALA A 80 4.48 6.85 5.79
N PHE A 81 5.34 7.53 6.56
CA PHE A 81 5.74 8.90 6.27
C PHE A 81 6.51 8.98 4.94
N THR A 82 7.51 8.12 4.74
CA THR A 82 8.30 8.11 3.52
C THR A 82 7.45 7.69 2.32
N GLU A 83 6.59 6.68 2.45
CA GLU A 83 5.65 6.28 1.40
C GLU A 83 4.76 7.45 0.97
N ALA A 84 4.14 8.15 1.93
CA ALA A 84 3.28 9.30 1.64
C ALA A 84 4.05 10.51 1.10
N ALA A 85 5.27 10.76 1.59
CA ALA A 85 6.11 11.84 1.09
C ALA A 85 6.53 11.61 -0.36
N VAL A 86 6.94 10.39 -0.72
CA VAL A 86 7.32 10.03 -2.09
C VAL A 86 6.10 10.03 -3.02
N ALA A 87 4.97 9.51 -2.55
CA ALA A 87 3.72 9.56 -3.31
C ALA A 87 3.28 11.00 -3.60
N ASN A 88 3.34 11.88 -2.58
CA ASN A 88 2.95 13.30 -2.72
C ASN A 88 3.89 14.07 -3.66
N GLN A 89 5.19 13.78 -3.63
CA GLN A 89 6.16 14.39 -4.54
C GLN A 89 5.99 13.93 -5.99
N ARG A 90 5.71 12.64 -6.21
CA ARG A 90 5.57 12.07 -7.56
C ARG A 90 4.15 12.18 -8.13
N GLN A 91 3.18 12.57 -7.29
CA GLN A 91 1.75 12.58 -7.60
C GLN A 91 1.28 11.26 -8.24
N LYS A 92 1.86 10.13 -7.79
CA LYS A 92 1.65 8.80 -8.35
C LYS A 92 1.67 7.76 -7.24
N ASP A 93 0.74 6.82 -7.31
CA ASP A 93 0.64 5.67 -6.42
C ASP A 93 1.23 4.42 -7.06
N ASP A 94 2.56 4.33 -7.05
CA ASP A 94 3.32 3.21 -7.63
C ASP A 94 3.97 2.33 -6.53
N PRO A 95 4.34 1.07 -6.85
CA PRO A 95 5.11 0.19 -5.96
C PRO A 95 6.43 0.78 -5.46
N ILE A 96 7.00 1.73 -6.19
CA ILE A 96 8.23 2.45 -5.81
C ILE A 96 8.05 3.20 -4.48
N ASN A 97 6.83 3.65 -4.17
CA ASN A 97 6.56 4.35 -2.91
C ASN A 97 6.70 3.40 -1.71
N GLY A 98 6.18 2.17 -1.82
CA GLY A 98 6.34 1.14 -0.80
C GLY A 98 7.77 0.63 -0.68
N VAL A 99 8.51 0.54 -1.79
CA VAL A 99 9.96 0.23 -1.77
C VAL A 99 10.73 1.30 -0.99
N ALA A 100 10.48 2.59 -1.27
CA ALA A 100 11.14 3.69 -0.60
C ALA A 100 10.82 3.73 0.90
N GLY A 101 9.54 3.55 1.27
CA GLY A 101 9.12 3.41 2.67
C GLY A 101 9.77 2.21 3.36
N GLY A 102 9.77 1.05 2.69
CA GLY A 102 10.35 -0.19 3.19
C GLY A 102 11.86 -0.09 3.41
N CYS A 103 12.59 0.51 2.46
CA CYS A 103 14.01 0.77 2.61
C CYS A 103 14.29 1.73 3.78
N ALA A 104 13.55 2.83 3.91
CA ALA A 104 13.75 3.79 4.99
C ALA A 104 13.49 3.18 6.38
N ALA A 105 12.41 2.42 6.52
CA ALA A 105 12.11 1.70 7.76
C ALA A 105 13.13 0.59 8.05
N GLY A 106 13.58 -0.14 7.03
CA GLY A 106 14.62 -1.15 7.16
C GLY A 106 15.96 -0.54 7.56
N PHE A 107 16.35 0.57 6.96
CA PHE A 107 17.56 1.30 7.31
C PHE A 107 17.54 1.76 8.78
N LEU A 108 16.39 2.26 9.25
CA LEU A 108 16.20 2.63 10.66
C LEU A 108 16.39 1.42 11.60
N ALA A 109 15.93 0.24 11.22
CA ALA A 109 16.17 -0.99 11.99
C ALA A 109 17.67 -1.32 12.10
N GLY A 110 18.45 -1.12 11.03
CA GLY A 110 19.89 -1.33 11.05
C GLY A 110 20.67 -0.27 11.81
N ILE A 111 20.21 1.00 11.79
CA ILE A 111 20.74 2.04 12.69
C ILE A 111 20.56 1.61 14.14
N ARG A 112 19.40 1.05 14.49
CA ARG A 112 19.17 0.53 15.85
C ARG A 112 20.14 -0.60 16.20
N ALA A 113 20.55 -1.43 15.23
CA ALA A 113 21.59 -2.44 15.41
C ALA A 113 23.03 -1.86 15.44
N LYS A 114 23.20 -0.54 15.29
CA LYS A 114 24.49 0.16 15.24
C LYS A 114 25.44 -0.40 14.18
N SER A 115 24.88 -0.82 13.04
CA SER A 115 25.65 -1.46 11.98
C SER A 115 25.21 -0.97 10.61
N LEU A 116 26.11 -0.28 9.92
CA LEU A 116 25.92 0.17 8.54
C LEU A 116 25.67 -0.97 7.55
N PRO A 117 26.42 -2.10 7.56
CA PRO A 117 26.11 -3.19 6.64
C PRO A 117 24.74 -3.81 6.93
N VAL A 118 24.33 -3.89 8.19
CA VAL A 118 22.97 -4.34 8.55
C VAL A 118 21.92 -3.37 8.04
N ALA A 119 22.17 -2.05 8.11
CA ALA A 119 21.24 -1.03 7.62
C ALA A 119 21.04 -1.07 6.10
N VAL A 120 22.10 -1.30 5.34
CA VAL A 120 22.01 -1.45 3.87
C VAL A 120 21.32 -2.77 3.52
N ALA A 121 21.70 -3.87 4.19
CA ALA A 121 21.08 -5.17 3.97
C ALA A 121 19.58 -5.17 4.31
N SER A 122 19.20 -4.57 5.45
CA SER A 122 17.80 -4.46 5.86
C SER A 122 16.99 -3.56 4.94
N CYS A 123 17.57 -2.46 4.43
CA CYS A 123 16.93 -1.65 3.39
C CYS A 123 16.64 -2.50 2.13
N ALA A 124 17.63 -3.25 1.64
CA ALA A 124 17.47 -4.05 0.44
C ALA A 124 16.43 -5.17 0.62
N VAL A 125 16.48 -5.88 1.75
CA VAL A 125 15.55 -6.99 2.04
C VAL A 125 14.12 -6.49 2.26
N ILE A 126 13.94 -5.47 3.11
CA ILE A 126 12.60 -4.97 3.44
C ILE A 126 12.03 -4.16 2.27
N GLY A 127 12.83 -3.32 1.64
CA GLY A 127 12.44 -2.59 0.43
C GLY A 127 12.09 -3.53 -0.73
N GLY A 128 12.87 -4.59 -0.93
CA GLY A 128 12.58 -5.62 -1.94
C GLY A 128 11.30 -6.41 -1.62
N ALA A 129 11.09 -6.79 -0.36
CA ALA A 129 9.86 -7.45 0.07
C ALA A 129 8.62 -6.57 -0.14
N MET A 130 8.70 -5.28 0.21
CA MET A 130 7.60 -4.33 -0.02
C MET A 130 7.38 -4.06 -1.51
N GLY A 131 8.45 -4.00 -2.31
CA GLY A 131 8.34 -3.90 -3.76
C GLY A 131 7.65 -5.10 -4.38
N ALA A 132 7.98 -6.32 -3.94
CA ALA A 132 7.31 -7.54 -4.37
C ALA A 132 5.83 -7.57 -3.93
N TYR A 133 5.54 -7.14 -2.71
CA TYR A 133 4.17 -7.03 -2.19
C TYR A 133 3.31 -6.05 -2.99
N ASP A 134 3.84 -4.85 -3.24
CA ASP A 134 3.14 -3.83 -4.00
C ASP A 134 2.98 -4.23 -5.46
N TYR A 135 4.01 -4.86 -6.06
CA TYR A 135 3.95 -5.39 -7.41
C TYR A 135 2.91 -6.53 -7.54
N ALA A 136 2.74 -7.34 -6.50
CA ALA A 136 1.71 -8.37 -6.44
C ALA A 136 0.27 -7.83 -6.27
N GLY A 137 0.10 -6.50 -6.19
CA GLY A 137 -1.21 -5.86 -6.14
C GLY A 137 -1.71 -5.55 -4.73
N LYS A 138 -0.81 -5.42 -3.75
CA LYS A 138 -1.12 -4.99 -2.37
C LYS A 138 -2.15 -5.85 -1.61
N ALA A 139 -2.44 -7.06 -2.11
CA ALA A 139 -3.43 -7.97 -1.55
C ALA A 139 -2.85 -9.38 -1.39
N LEU A 140 -2.72 -9.84 -0.14
CA LEU A 140 -2.26 -11.20 0.18
C LEU A 140 -3.39 -12.22 0.13
N VAL A 141 -4.59 -11.77 0.48
CA VAL A 141 -5.83 -12.53 0.34
C VAL A 141 -6.50 -11.91 -0.86
N GLY A 142 -6.52 -12.64 -1.98
CA GLY A 142 -6.97 -12.13 -3.27
C GLY A 142 -8.20 -11.25 -3.13
N ASP A 143 -8.13 -10.07 -3.75
CA ASP A 143 -9.13 -9.03 -3.61
C ASP A 143 -10.55 -9.59 -3.85
N ARG A 144 -11.46 -9.40 -2.88
CA ARG A 144 -12.85 -9.87 -3.00
C ARG A 144 -13.62 -9.08 -4.05
N SER A 145 -13.21 -7.85 -4.36
CA SER A 145 -13.70 -7.11 -5.52
C SER A 145 -13.11 -7.65 -6.84
N ALA A 146 -11.91 -8.24 -6.77
CA ALA A 146 -11.36 -9.05 -7.85
C ALA A 146 -12.02 -10.44 -8.01
N ALA A 147 -13.04 -10.79 -7.21
CA ALA A 147 -13.90 -11.92 -7.53
C ALA A 147 -14.67 -11.67 -8.84
N GLN A 148 -15.13 -10.43 -9.12
CA GLN A 148 -15.63 -10.05 -10.45
C GLN A 148 -14.50 -10.03 -11.50
N SER A 149 -13.32 -9.51 -11.14
CA SER A 149 -12.16 -9.46 -12.04
C SER A 149 -11.59 -10.85 -12.37
N LYS A 150 -11.79 -11.89 -11.55
CA LYS A 150 -11.40 -13.27 -11.87
C LYS A 150 -12.18 -13.82 -13.04
N GLU A 151 -13.45 -13.46 -13.16
CA GLU A 151 -14.30 -13.88 -14.28
C GLU A 151 -13.90 -13.16 -15.58
N GLU A 152 -13.52 -11.88 -15.49
CA GLU A 152 -12.95 -11.12 -16.61
C GLU A 152 -11.51 -11.54 -16.98
N ARG A 153 -10.65 -11.84 -16.00
CA ARG A 153 -9.32 -12.43 -16.20
C ARG A 153 -9.45 -13.80 -16.84
N ARG A 154 -10.45 -14.60 -16.44
CA ARG A 154 -10.77 -15.88 -17.08
C ARG A 154 -11.21 -15.64 -18.52
N LYS A 155 -12.07 -14.66 -18.80
CA LYS A 155 -12.48 -14.30 -20.18
C LYS A 155 -11.35 -13.71 -21.05
N ARG A 156 -10.34 -13.06 -20.47
CA ARG A 156 -9.14 -12.56 -21.19
C ARG A 156 -8.08 -13.64 -21.39
N PHE A 157 -8.01 -14.61 -20.48
CA PHE A 157 -7.05 -15.73 -20.53
C PHE A 157 -7.57 -16.90 -21.38
N PHE A 158 -8.89 -17.13 -21.41
CA PHE A 158 -9.54 -18.05 -22.33
C PHE A 158 -9.93 -17.32 -23.61
N LYS A 159 -9.30 -17.69 -24.73
CA LYS A 159 -9.66 -17.20 -26.06
C LYS A 159 -11.11 -17.57 -26.34
N GLN A 160 -12.00 -16.58 -26.43
CA GLN A 160 -13.38 -16.81 -26.81
C GLN A 160 -13.39 -17.41 -28.22
N PRO A 161 -14.02 -18.59 -28.45
CA PRO A 161 -14.24 -19.06 -29.81
C PRO A 161 -15.09 -18.01 -30.51
N LYS A 162 -14.66 -17.56 -31.70
CA LYS A 162 -15.51 -16.76 -32.59
C LYS A 162 -16.82 -17.52 -32.76
N SER A 163 -17.94 -16.95 -32.34
CA SER A 163 -19.25 -17.52 -32.65
C SER A 163 -19.47 -17.39 -34.16
N PRO A 164 -19.54 -18.48 -34.92
CA PRO A 164 -19.83 -18.45 -36.35
C PRO A 164 -21.33 -18.70 -36.52
N ALA A 165 -22.14 -17.64 -36.44
CA ALA A 165 -23.57 -17.68 -36.77
C ALA A 165 -24.18 -16.27 -36.78
N ALA A 166 -23.61 -15.36 -37.57
CA ALA A 166 -24.31 -14.15 -38.02
C ALA A 166 -24.25 -14.04 -39.55
N GLU A 167 -24.31 -15.20 -40.21
CA GLU A 167 -24.58 -15.37 -41.61
C GLU A 167 -25.65 -16.46 -41.71
N ALA A 168 -26.75 -16.11 -42.38
CA ALA A 168 -27.98 -16.85 -42.66
C ALA A 168 -29.24 -16.32 -41.91
N GLU A 169 -30.19 -15.87 -42.74
CA GLU A 169 -31.52 -15.27 -42.50
C GLU A 169 -31.51 -13.81 -42.04
N GLU A 170 -31.83 -12.82 -42.88
CA GLU A 170 -32.95 -12.76 -43.85
C GLU A 170 -32.55 -12.25 -45.26
N PRO A 171 -33.08 -12.86 -46.34
CA PRO A 171 -33.08 -12.28 -47.69
C PRO A 171 -34.42 -11.57 -48.03
N SER A 172 -34.36 -10.65 -49.02
CA SER A 172 -35.45 -9.95 -49.75
C SER A 172 -36.22 -8.86 -48.98
N GLU A 173 -36.53 -7.66 -49.49
CA GLU A 173 -36.62 -7.13 -50.86
C GLU A 173 -36.70 -5.59 -50.77
N GLY A 174 -36.08 -4.83 -51.67
CA GLY A 174 -36.22 -3.37 -51.72
C GLY A 174 -35.09 -2.62 -52.43
N GLU A 175 -34.88 -2.88 -53.73
CA GLU A 175 -34.14 -1.99 -54.62
C GLU A 175 -35.16 -1.15 -55.41
N ASP A 176 -35.14 0.16 -55.19
CA ASP A 176 -35.77 1.16 -56.07
C ASP A 176 -34.87 1.33 -57.30
N SER A 177 -35.37 1.05 -58.52
CA SER A 177 -35.04 1.72 -59.81
C SER A 177 -35.62 0.95 -61.01
N GLU A 178 -36.83 1.30 -61.50
CA GLU A 178 -37.09 2.01 -62.78
C GLU A 178 -38.62 2.14 -63.03
#